data_AF-A0A3D4APR7-F1
#
_entry.id   AF-A0A3D4APR7-F1
#
_cell.length_a   1.000
_cell.length_b   1.000
_cell.length_c   1.000
_cell.angle_alpha   90.00
_cell.angle_beta   90.00
_cell.angle_gamma   90.00
#
_symmetry.space_group_name_H-M   'P 1'
#
loop_
_entity.id
_entity.type
_entity.pdbx_description
1 polymer ?
#
loop_
_entity_poly.entity_id
_entity_poly.type
_entity_poly.pdbx_seq_one_letter_code
_entity_poly.pdbx_strand_id
1 'polypeptide(L)'
;MINTVLDQASGLRKMSKNNNNGVKVIAVTGGKGGVGKTNVSLNTAIALGQQGKRVLVLDADLGLANCDVMLGLRVERNLSHVLSGECELENILVEGPAGIKIVPATSGSQSMVELSPSEHAGLIRAFSELNT
;
A
#
# COMPACT_ATOMS: atom_id res chain seq x y z
N MET A 1 33.20 1.86 -2.01
CA MET A 1 32.77 2.87 -2.99
C MET A 1 32.89 2.28 -4.39
N ILE A 2 31.79 2.01 -5.07
CA ILE A 2 31.83 1.60 -6.49
C ILE A 2 31.85 2.88 -7.31
N ASN A 3 32.99 3.18 -7.93
CA ASN A 3 33.18 4.32 -8.79
C ASN A 3 32.41 4.07 -10.11
N THR A 4 31.20 4.61 -10.26
CA THR A 4 30.47 4.52 -11.52
C THR A 4 31.09 5.48 -12.53
N VAL A 5 32.02 4.97 -13.33
CA VAL A 5 32.57 5.68 -14.49
C VAL A 5 31.42 5.97 -15.47
N LEU A 6 31.23 7.26 -15.79
CA LEU A 6 30.34 7.71 -16.86
C LEU A 6 31.00 7.37 -18.19
N ASP A 7 30.77 6.15 -18.67
CA ASP A 7 31.15 5.75 -20.03
C ASP A 7 29.94 5.72 -20.97
N GLN A 8 30.17 5.48 -22.26
CA GLN A 8 29.14 5.50 -23.32
C GLN A 8 28.03 4.44 -23.12
N ALA A 9 28.27 3.39 -22.35
CA ALA A 9 27.29 2.37 -21.95
C ALA A 9 26.62 2.66 -20.59
N SER A 10 26.94 3.77 -19.92
CA SER A 10 26.31 4.16 -18.64
C SER A 10 24.80 4.36 -18.75
N GLY A 11 24.30 4.90 -19.86
CA GLY A 11 22.87 5.01 -20.15
C GLY A 11 22.17 3.66 -20.25
N LEU A 12 22.79 2.71 -20.96
CA LEU A 12 22.25 1.35 -21.13
C LEU A 12 22.18 0.58 -19.80
N ARG A 13 23.17 0.77 -18.92
CA ARG A 13 23.15 0.18 -17.57
C ARG A 13 22.14 0.86 -16.65
N LYS A 14 21.87 2.16 -16.80
CA LYS A 14 20.75 2.82 -16.11
C LYS A 14 19.41 2.27 -16.59
N MET A 15 19.24 2.08 -17.91
CA MET A 15 18.03 1.47 -18.48
C MET A 15 17.84 0.02 -18.02
N SER A 16 18.91 -0.79 -18.01
CA SER A 16 18.86 -2.18 -17.54
C SER A 16 18.61 -2.28 -16.02
N LYS A 17 19.15 -1.36 -15.21
CA LYS A 17 18.83 -1.28 -13.77
C LYS A 17 17.39 -0.86 -13.49
N ASN A 18 16.80 -0.03 -14.35
CA ASN A 18 15.41 0.44 -14.19
C ASN A 18 14.35 -0.64 -14.52
N ASN A 19 14.73 -1.77 -15.11
CA ASN A 19 13.78 -2.84 -15.43
C ASN A 19 13.37 -3.72 -14.23
N ASN A 20 13.90 -3.45 -13.03
CA ASN A 20 13.57 -4.19 -11.80
C ASN A 20 13.06 -3.29 -10.65
N ASN A 21 12.56 -2.08 -10.93
CA ASN A 21 11.86 -1.25 -9.94
C ASN A 21 10.40 -1.66 -9.75
N GLY A 22 10.08 -2.95 -9.90
CA GLY A 22 8.74 -3.47 -9.65
C GLY A 22 8.40 -3.42 -8.15
N VAL A 23 7.17 -3.03 -7.83
CA VAL A 23 6.65 -3.15 -6.47
C VAL A 23 6.54 -4.63 -6.11
N LYS A 24 7.17 -5.04 -5.01
CA LYS A 24 7.01 -6.41 -4.50
C LYS A 24 5.69 -6.48 -3.72
N VAL A 25 4.70 -7.17 -4.27
CA VAL A 25 3.40 -7.38 -3.62
C VAL A 25 3.43 -8.67 -2.79
N ILE A 26 3.01 -8.57 -1.53
CA ILE A 26 2.88 -9.71 -0.61
C ILE A 26 1.44 -9.74 -0.12
N ALA A 27 0.71 -10.80 -0.45
CA ALA A 27 -0.65 -11.00 0.04
C ALA A 27 -0.64 -11.95 1.24
N VAL A 28 -1.22 -11.51 2.36
CA VAL A 28 -1.40 -12.32 3.56
C VAL A 28 -2.86 -12.73 3.66
N THR A 29 -3.15 -14.03 3.62
CA THR A 29 -4.50 -14.59 3.63
C THR A 29 -4.63 -15.73 4.64
N GLY A 30 -5.85 -16.22 4.88
CA GLY A 30 -6.11 -17.35 5.77
C GLY A 30 -7.59 -17.75 5.79
N GLY A 31 -7.86 -19.01 6.10
CA GLY A 31 -9.19 -19.62 5.88
C GLY A 31 -10.27 -19.32 6.93
N LYS A 32 -9.95 -18.61 8.02
CA LYS A 32 -10.90 -18.31 9.11
C LYS A 32 -10.64 -16.91 9.71
N GLY A 33 -11.66 -16.36 10.38
CA GLY A 33 -11.53 -15.17 11.23
C GLY A 33 -10.63 -15.45 12.45
N GLY A 34 -9.96 -14.42 12.97
CA GLY A 34 -9.18 -14.53 14.22
C GLY A 34 -7.83 -15.26 14.14
N VAL A 35 -7.41 -15.78 12.98
CA VAL A 35 -6.12 -16.52 12.84
C VAL A 35 -4.86 -15.64 12.86
N GLY A 36 -4.99 -14.34 13.14
CA GLY A 36 -3.84 -13.43 13.29
C GLY A 36 -3.31 -12.78 12.00
N LYS A 37 -4.05 -12.82 10.88
CA LYS A 37 -3.63 -12.27 9.58
C LYS A 37 -3.15 -10.82 9.66
N THR A 38 -3.96 -9.94 10.25
CA THR A 38 -3.64 -8.51 10.39
C THR A 38 -2.41 -8.30 11.26
N ASN A 39 -2.30 -9.06 12.37
CA ASN A 39 -1.13 -9.02 13.26
C ASN A 39 0.16 -9.38 12.52
N VAL A 40 0.17 -10.48 11.77
CA VAL A 40 1.33 -10.91 10.98
C VAL A 40 1.66 -9.88 9.90
N SER A 41 0.65 -9.35 9.21
CA SER A 41 0.84 -8.36 8.14
C SER A 41 1.48 -7.08 8.67
N LEU A 42 0.94 -6.51 9.76
CA LEU A 42 1.46 -5.27 10.36
C LEU A 42 2.85 -5.45 10.94
N ASN A 43 3.10 -6.51 11.71
CA ASN A 43 4.44 -6.73 12.28
C ASN A 43 5.50 -7.02 11.21
N THR A 44 5.13 -7.71 10.13
CA THR A 44 6.03 -7.91 8.99
C THR A 44 6.34 -6.58 8.31
N ALA A 45 5.33 -5.73 8.10
CA ALA A 45 5.51 -4.40 7.51
C ALA A 45 6.41 -3.52 8.39
N ILE A 46 6.16 -3.48 9.70
CA ILE A 46 6.96 -2.72 10.68
C ILE A 46 8.41 -3.21 10.68
N ALA A 47 8.64 -4.53 10.71
CA ALA A 47 10.00 -5.08 10.68
C ALA A 47 10.75 -4.71 9.39
N LEU A 48 10.06 -4.68 8.25
CA LEU A 48 10.63 -4.20 6.98
C LEU A 48 10.90 -2.68 7.01
N GLY A 49 9.99 -1.89 7.58
CA GLY A 49 10.18 -0.45 7.79
C GLY A 49 11.39 -0.13 8.67
N GLN A 50 11.58 -0.88 9.77
CA GLN A 50 12.76 -0.79 10.64
C GLN A 50 14.08 -1.10 9.90
N GLN A 51 14.03 -1.88 8.82
CA GLN A 51 15.18 -2.14 7.95
C GLN A 51 15.36 -1.08 6.84
N GLY A 52 14.64 0.04 6.92
CA GLY A 52 14.70 1.13 5.94
C GLY A 52 14.00 0.82 4.61
N LYS A 53 13.11 -0.18 4.57
CA LYS A 53 12.32 -0.45 3.36
C LYS A 53 11.13 0.50 3.30
N ARG A 54 10.80 0.95 2.08
CA ARG A 54 9.53 1.64 1.80
C ARG A 54 8.44 0.58 1.74
N VAL A 55 7.49 0.66 2.66
CA VAL A 55 6.41 -0.32 2.80
C VAL A 55 5.08 0.41 2.82
N LEU A 56 4.17 -0.05 1.97
CA LEU A 56 2.76 0.36 1.97
C LEU A 56 1.93 -0.85 2.41
N VAL A 57 1.07 -0.65 3.41
CA VAL A 57 0.12 -1.64 3.89
C VAL A 57 -1.26 -1.27 3.36
N LEU A 58 -1.90 -2.22 2.68
CA LEU A 58 -3.31 -2.15 2.29
C LEU A 58 -4.06 -3.22 3.07
N ASP A 59 -5.05 -2.79 3.87
CA ASP A 59 -6.02 -3.72 4.44
C ASP A 59 -7.05 -4.07 3.36
N ALA A 60 -6.97 -5.29 2.83
CA ALA A 60 -7.86 -5.77 1.77
C ALA A 60 -9.24 -6.21 2.31
N ASP A 61 -9.45 -6.17 3.63
CA ASP A 61 -10.75 -6.37 4.25
C ASP A 61 -11.51 -5.03 4.29
N LEU A 62 -11.98 -4.60 3.12
CA LEU A 62 -12.60 -3.29 2.90
C LEU A 62 -13.95 -3.11 3.61
N GLY A 63 -14.51 -4.15 4.22
CA GLY A 63 -15.72 -4.07 5.02
C GLY A 63 -15.48 -3.70 6.49
N LEU A 64 -14.27 -3.95 6.98
CA LEU A 64 -13.89 -3.77 8.38
C LEU A 64 -12.45 -3.23 8.44
N ALA A 65 -12.30 -1.92 8.54
CA ALA A 65 -11.00 -1.29 8.77
C ALA A 65 -10.43 -1.74 10.12
N ASN A 66 -9.43 -2.63 10.09
CA ASN A 66 -8.82 -3.20 11.29
C ASN A 66 -7.45 -2.59 11.58
N CYS A 67 -6.70 -2.19 10.54
CA CYS A 67 -5.33 -1.70 10.71
C CYS A 67 -5.23 -0.36 11.44
N ASP A 68 -6.11 0.59 11.12
CA ASP A 68 -6.20 1.90 11.77
C ASP A 68 -6.58 1.77 13.25
N VAL A 69 -7.60 0.96 13.56
CA VAL A 69 -8.01 0.67 14.94
C VAL A 69 -6.88 -0.01 15.72
N MET A 70 -6.25 -1.04 15.16
CA MET A 70 -5.16 -1.77 15.82
C MET A 70 -3.93 -0.90 16.09
N LEU A 71 -3.69 0.13 15.27
CA LEU A 71 -2.56 1.04 15.41
C LEU A 71 -2.94 2.36 16.11
N GLY A 72 -4.20 2.54 16.51
CA GLY A 72 -4.68 3.78 17.14
C GLY A 72 -4.60 5.00 16.23
N LEU A 73 -4.71 4.81 14.92
CA LEU A 73 -4.59 5.87 13.93
C LEU A 73 -5.91 6.62 13.76
N ARG A 74 -5.83 7.95 13.61
CA ARG A 74 -6.98 8.78 13.27
C ARG A 74 -7.04 8.92 11.75
N VAL A 75 -8.11 8.40 11.16
CA VAL A 75 -8.35 8.44 9.71
C VAL A 75 -9.46 9.44 9.43
N GLU A 76 -9.18 10.47 8.62
CA GLU A 76 -10.18 11.45 8.18
C GLU A 76 -10.77 11.09 6.81
N ARG A 77 -9.95 10.50 5.93
CA ARG A 77 -10.33 10.07 4.59
C ARG A 77 -9.80 8.66 4.33
N ASN A 78 -10.50 7.91 3.50
CA ASN A 78 -10.22 6.51 3.21
C ASN A 78 -10.48 6.21 1.72
N LEU A 79 -10.32 4.95 1.32
CA LEU A 79 -10.49 4.53 -0.07
C LEU A 79 -11.85 4.87 -0.70
N SER A 80 -12.94 4.99 0.07
CA SER A 80 -14.24 5.36 -0.51
C SER A 80 -14.22 6.78 -1.09
N HIS A 81 -13.46 7.69 -0.48
CA HIS A 81 -13.30 9.07 -0.95
C HIS A 81 -12.45 9.16 -2.22
N VAL A 82 -11.55 8.18 -2.41
CA VAL A 82 -10.78 8.05 -3.65
C VAL A 82 -11.69 7.53 -4.77
N LEU A 83 -12.49 6.51 -4.47
CA LEU A 83 -13.44 5.94 -5.44
C LEU A 83 -14.55 6.92 -5.84
N SER A 84 -14.99 7.79 -4.95
CA SER A 84 -15.95 8.85 -5.26
C SER A 84 -15.34 10.03 -6.03
N GLY A 85 -14.00 10.06 -6.21
CA GLY A 85 -13.28 11.13 -6.87
C GLY A 85 -13.10 12.39 -6.03
N GLU A 86 -13.32 12.32 -4.72
CA GLU A 86 -13.17 13.46 -3.80
C GLU A 86 -11.69 13.79 -3.51
N CYS A 87 -10.79 12.81 -3.59
CA CYS A 87 -9.36 13.01 -3.39
C CYS A 87 -8.50 11.92 -4.05
N GLU A 88 -7.22 12.24 -4.30
CA GLU A 88 -6.24 11.25 -4.76
C GLU A 88 -5.78 10.31 -3.64
N LEU A 89 -5.30 9.11 -4.01
CA LEU A 89 -4.81 8.08 -3.08
C LEU A 89 -3.70 8.58 -2.14
N GLU A 90 -2.83 9.45 -2.62
CA GLU A 90 -1.75 10.05 -1.82
C GLU A 90 -2.29 10.85 -0.62
N ASN A 91 -3.48 11.45 -0.75
CA ASN A 91 -4.08 12.28 0.28
C ASN A 91 -4.67 11.48 1.44
N ILE A 92 -4.85 10.17 1.27
CA ILE A 92 -5.42 9.30 2.31
C ILE A 92 -4.34 8.47 3.02
N LEU A 93 -3.08 8.51 2.57
CA LEU A 93 -2.01 7.72 3.17
C LEU A 93 -1.71 8.21 4.59
N VAL A 94 -1.75 7.29 5.55
CA VAL A 94 -1.42 7.55 6.94
C VAL A 94 -0.05 6.98 7.26
N GLU A 95 0.74 7.70 8.05
CA GLU A 95 2.03 7.20 8.55
C GLU A 95 1.83 6.33 9.79
N GLY A 96 2.36 5.12 9.73
CA GLY A 96 2.38 4.18 10.85
C GLY A 96 3.76 4.06 11.48
N PRO A 97 3.92 3.14 12.46
CA PRO A 97 5.18 2.88 13.12
C PRO A 97 6.30 2.52 12.14
N ALA A 98 7.53 2.94 12.45
CA ALA A 98 8.72 2.69 11.62
C ALA A 98 8.62 3.22 10.18
N GLY A 99 7.81 4.28 9.95
CA GLY A 99 7.71 4.97 8.67
C GLY A 99 6.94 4.20 7.58
N ILE A 100 6.24 3.12 7.94
CA ILE A 100 5.35 2.44 6.99
C ILE A 100 4.18 3.37 6.63
N LYS A 101 3.69 3.27 5.40
CA LYS A 101 2.47 3.95 4.97
C LYS A 101 1.32 2.95 5.01
N ILE A 102 0.14 3.43 5.37
CA ILE A 102 -1.09 2.64 5.46
C ILE A 102 -2.13 3.30 4.57
N VAL A 103 -2.80 2.47 3.77
CA VAL A 103 -3.98 2.86 3.00
C VAL A 103 -5.21 2.57 3.87
N PRO A 104 -5.94 3.60 4.36
CA PRO A 104 -7.12 3.37 5.17
C PRO A 104 -8.25 2.79 4.33
N ALA A 105 -8.78 1.66 4.79
CA ALA A 105 -10.02 1.08 4.29
C ALA A 105 -11.23 1.81 4.89
N THR A 106 -12.41 1.59 4.31
CA THR A 106 -13.67 2.03 4.94
C THR A 106 -14.13 0.99 5.97
N SER A 107 -15.01 1.41 6.89
CA SER A 107 -15.65 0.49 7.85
C SER A 107 -17.18 0.58 7.71
N GLY A 108 -17.85 -0.57 7.71
CA GLY A 108 -19.30 -0.65 7.89
C GLY A 108 -20.16 -0.37 6.64
N SER A 109 -19.60 -0.12 5.46
CA SER A 109 -20.36 0.06 4.22
C SER A 109 -20.32 -1.19 3.34
N GLN A 110 -21.47 -1.83 3.11
CA GLN A 110 -21.60 -2.99 2.19
C GLN A 110 -21.09 -2.70 0.78
N SER A 111 -21.19 -1.45 0.31
CA SER A 111 -20.77 -1.01 -1.02
C SER A 111 -19.27 -1.19 -1.28
N MET A 112 -18.42 -1.28 -0.25
CA MET A 112 -16.98 -1.49 -0.43
C MET A 112 -16.59 -2.97 -0.45
N VAL A 113 -17.50 -3.86 -0.03
CA VAL A 113 -17.29 -5.32 -0.07
C VAL A 113 -17.45 -5.83 -1.51
N GLU A 114 -18.30 -5.20 -2.30
CA GLU A 114 -18.61 -5.55 -3.69
C GLU A 114 -18.39 -4.37 -4.62
N LEU A 115 -17.13 -4.14 -5.00
CA LEU A 115 -16.79 -3.10 -5.98
C LEU A 115 -17.25 -3.50 -7.38
N SER A 116 -17.81 -2.53 -8.11
CA SER A 116 -18.09 -2.64 -9.54
C SER A 116 -16.78 -2.78 -10.35
N PRO A 117 -16.83 -3.27 -11.61
CA PRO A 117 -15.65 -3.32 -12.47
C PRO A 117 -14.99 -1.96 -12.71
N SER A 118 -15.78 -0.88 -12.76
CA SER A 118 -15.28 0.49 -12.87
C SER A 118 -14.52 0.94 -11.63
N GLU A 119 -15.00 0.59 -10.44
CA GLU A 119 -14.31 0.92 -9.19
C GLU A 119 -13.01 0.10 -9.03
N HIS A 120 -13.02 -1.17 -9.45
CA HIS A 120 -11.78 -1.95 -9.55
C HIS A 120 -10.75 -1.29 -10.46
N ALA A 121 -11.16 -0.85 -11.66
CA ALA A 121 -10.29 -0.13 -12.58
C ALA A 121 -9.79 1.20 -11.98
N GLY A 122 -10.66 1.91 -11.26
CA GLY A 122 -10.31 3.12 -10.52
C GLY A 122 -9.21 2.89 -9.48
N LEU A 123 -9.32 1.83 -8.67
CA LEU A 123 -8.28 1.46 -7.71
C LEU A 123 -6.96 1.10 -8.41
N ILE A 124 -7.00 0.27 -9.46
CA ILE A 124 -5.80 -0.11 -10.21
C ILE A 124 -5.07 1.14 -10.72
N ARG A 125 -5.83 2.10 -11.27
CA ARG A 125 -5.27 3.36 -11.74
C ARG A 125 -4.66 4.18 -10.60
N ALA A 126 -5.39 4.36 -9.51
CA ALA A 126 -4.92 5.13 -8.35
C ALA A 126 -3.62 4.56 -7.76
N PHE A 127 -3.49 3.24 -7.66
CA PHE A 127 -2.25 2.59 -7.21
C PHE A 127 -1.12 2.65 -8.25
N SER A 128 -1.44 2.70 -9.54
CA SER A 128 -0.44 2.79 -10.61
C SER A 128 0.18 4.18 -10.73
N GLU A 129 -0.55 5.22 -10.34
CA GLU A 129 -0.11 6.62 -10.37
C GLU A 129 0.65 7.02 -9.08
N LEU A 130 0.63 6.15 -8.06
CA LEU A 130 1.22 6.42 -6.75
C LEU A 130 2.75 6.50 -6.79
N ASN A 131 3.32 7.65 -6.44
CA ASN A 131 4.77 7.86 -6.38
C ASN A 131 5.28 7.91 -4.93
N THR A 132 5.40 6.75 -4.28
CA THR A 132 6.01 6.60 -2.94
C THR A 132 7.45 6.15 -2.98
#